data_AF-A0A4Q3B9D1-F1
#
_entry.id   AF-A0A4Q3B9D1-F1
#
_cell.length_a   1.000
_cell.length_b   1.000
_cell.length_c   1.000
_cell.angle_alpha   90.00
_cell.angle_beta   90.00
_cell.angle_gamma   90.00
#
_symmetry.space_group_name_H-M   'P 1'
#
loop_
_entity.id
_entity.type
_entity.pdbx_description
1 polymer ?
#
loop_
_entity_poly.entity_id
_entity_poly.type
_entity_poly.pdbx_seq_one_letter_code
_entity_poly.pdbx_strand_id
1 'polypeptide(L)'
;MKKVIIVGGGFAGLNLAKKISKSDKFQITLVDKNNYHFFPPLLYQVGTAFIEPSNISYPFRKLFQGRNIRYYMGSLVEVVAEQKTIITDNGTLEYDYLVLAMGTETNFFGNEQIAKNAFPMKTLDEALSMRNHILMQLEKATRTTDLKEKSQLANIVIAGGGPTGVELAGMIAEMSRNLLHKDYPGANLNHGKIYLIDGLNSLLAPMSAKSQEEAKNVLQMLDVSSGVINAGGDLLTWGLQPDNEPWTVAAADPEQENHPYAHVNISNMAMASAVNINAGTPANHTSFPGAINPKHGFKVSAIQSVSIIGPSAEFADAMATPLINMGINAGIYLINQLNQVACVVTDDNNRVYTSKHIAVSQQPVLV
;
A
#
# COMPACT_ATOMS: atom_id res chain seq x y z
N MET A 1 45.85 12.47 5.17
CA MET A 1 44.52 11.79 5.26
C MET A 1 43.50 12.59 4.47
N LYS A 2 42.64 11.93 3.71
CA LYS A 2 41.54 12.55 2.97
C LYS A 2 40.29 12.65 3.84
N LYS A 3 39.64 13.82 3.89
CA LYS A 3 38.41 14.06 4.67
C LYS A 3 37.21 13.43 3.97
N VAL A 4 36.53 12.50 4.61
CA VAL A 4 35.30 11.87 4.10
C VAL A 4 34.14 12.28 5.00
N ILE A 5 33.17 12.97 4.42
CA ILE A 5 31.91 13.31 5.08
C ILE A 5 30.82 12.36 4.58
N ILE A 6 30.15 11.69 5.51
CA ILE A 6 29.02 10.79 5.23
C ILE A 6 27.79 11.40 5.88
N VAL A 7 26.81 11.84 5.09
CA VAL A 7 25.55 12.39 5.59
C VAL A 7 24.50 11.29 5.63
N GLY A 8 24.00 10.98 6.82
CA GLY A 8 23.05 9.92 7.10
C GLY A 8 23.70 8.68 7.69
N GLY A 9 23.34 8.36 8.93
CA GLY A 9 23.78 7.22 9.72
C GLY A 9 22.84 6.02 9.67
N GLY A 10 22.02 5.91 8.62
CA GLY A 10 21.25 4.71 8.30
C GLY A 10 22.14 3.54 7.86
N PHE A 11 21.54 2.49 7.28
CA PHE A 11 22.26 1.29 6.87
C PHE A 11 23.44 1.57 5.95
N ALA A 12 23.25 2.37 4.89
CA ALA A 12 24.28 2.62 3.90
C ALA A 12 25.48 3.39 4.50
N GLY A 13 25.21 4.54 5.14
CA GLY A 13 26.27 5.39 5.68
C GLY A 13 27.03 4.73 6.82
N LEU A 14 26.33 4.04 7.73
CA LEU A 14 26.97 3.34 8.85
C LEU A 14 27.88 2.19 8.37
N ASN A 15 27.41 1.37 7.42
CA ASN A 15 28.20 0.26 6.89
C ASN A 15 29.41 0.75 6.10
N LEU A 16 29.25 1.80 5.30
CA LEU A 16 30.36 2.43 4.61
C LEU A 16 31.40 2.94 5.61
N ALA A 17 30.98 3.75 6.59
CA ALA A 17 31.86 4.32 7.61
C ALA A 17 32.68 3.23 8.31
N LYS A 18 32.03 2.13 8.75
CA LYS A 18 32.69 0.98 9.39
C LYS A 18 33.68 0.27 8.48
N LYS A 19 33.42 0.21 7.17
CA LYS A 19 34.28 -0.46 6.19
C LYS A 19 35.53 0.37 5.91
N ILE A 20 35.37 1.67 5.67
CA ILE A 20 36.48 2.55 5.32
C ILE A 20 37.31 2.98 6.53
N SER A 21 36.76 2.90 7.75
CA SER A 21 37.50 3.21 9.00
C SER A 21 38.65 2.27 9.30
N LYS A 22 38.77 1.16 8.56
CA LYS A 22 39.91 0.23 8.66
C LYS A 22 41.17 0.75 7.95
N SER A 23 41.05 1.83 7.19
CA SER A 23 42.17 2.43 6.47
C SER A 23 42.58 3.76 7.09
N ASP A 24 43.88 3.93 7.32
CA ASP A 24 44.47 5.17 7.83
C ASP A 24 44.55 6.28 6.77
N LYS A 25 44.06 6.02 5.55
CA LYS A 25 44.04 7.02 4.47
C LYS A 25 42.95 8.07 4.67
N PHE A 26 41.92 7.77 5.45
CA PHE A 26 40.71 8.60 5.57
C PHE A 26 40.52 9.19 6.96
N GLN A 27 40.01 10.41 7.03
CA GLN A 27 39.43 10.99 8.24
C GLN A 27 37.92 11.03 8.05
N ILE A 28 37.18 10.22 8.82
CA ILE A 28 35.75 10.01 8.56
C ILE A 28 34.93 10.83 9.56
N THR A 29 33.98 11.60 9.06
CA THR A 29 32.92 12.22 9.87
C THR A 29 31.57 11.76 9.36
N LEU A 30 30.79 11.15 10.25
CA LEU A 30 29.40 10.79 10.00
C LEU A 30 28.49 11.85 10.59
N VAL A 31 27.69 12.47 9.73
CA VAL A 31 26.74 13.54 10.04
C VAL A 31 25.34 12.95 10.06
N ASP A 32 24.61 13.09 11.17
CA ASP A 32 23.21 12.70 11.25
C ASP A 32 22.46 13.62 12.22
N LYS A 33 21.18 13.89 11.93
CA LYS A 33 20.29 14.67 12.80
C LYS A 33 20.03 13.98 14.14
N ASN A 34 20.11 12.65 14.17
CA ASN A 34 19.97 11.83 15.37
C ASN A 34 21.33 11.47 15.93
N ASN A 35 21.41 11.31 17.26
CA ASN A 35 22.62 10.82 17.94
C ASN A 35 22.70 9.28 18.04
N TYR A 36 21.78 8.59 17.37
CA TYR A 36 21.68 7.14 17.33
C TYR A 36 21.43 6.62 15.91
N HIS A 37 21.90 5.41 15.66
CA HIS A 37 21.41 4.55 14.59
C HIS A 37 20.18 3.79 15.10
N PHE A 38 19.19 3.51 14.26
CA PHE A 38 18.15 2.55 14.60
C PHE A 38 17.97 1.52 13.48
N PHE A 39 17.25 0.44 13.76
CA PHE A 39 16.97 -0.64 12.81
C PHE A 39 15.53 -0.53 12.27
N PRO A 40 15.31 0.18 11.13
CA PRO A 40 13.99 0.40 10.55
C PRO A 40 13.07 -0.82 10.42
N PRO A 41 13.56 -2.04 10.10
CA PRO A 41 12.68 -3.19 9.95
C PRO A 41 11.89 -3.58 11.21
N LEU A 42 12.25 -3.07 12.40
CA LEU A 42 11.49 -3.34 13.63
C LEU A 42 10.67 -2.13 14.11
N LEU A 43 10.52 -1.08 13.28
CA LEU A 43 9.71 0.09 13.63
C LEU A 43 8.25 -0.27 13.89
N TYR A 44 7.68 -1.21 13.15
CA TYR A 44 6.29 -1.64 13.35
C TYR A 44 6.05 -2.21 14.75
N GLN A 45 7.05 -2.89 15.32
CA GLN A 45 6.98 -3.44 16.69
C GLN A 45 7.05 -2.32 17.73
N VAL A 46 7.84 -1.27 17.50
CA VAL A 46 7.83 -0.08 18.36
C VAL A 46 6.49 0.64 18.25
N GLY A 47 5.99 0.82 17.02
CA GLY A 47 4.74 1.52 16.73
C GLY A 47 3.49 0.85 17.32
N THR A 48 3.58 -0.43 17.66
CA THR A 48 2.50 -1.24 18.23
C THR A 48 2.75 -1.59 19.71
N ALA A 49 3.72 -0.93 20.36
CA ALA A 49 4.10 -1.17 21.75
C ALA A 49 4.64 -2.59 22.06
N PHE A 50 4.98 -3.39 21.04
CA PHE A 50 5.51 -4.73 21.23
C PHE A 50 6.96 -4.75 21.74
N ILE A 51 7.77 -3.77 21.32
CA ILE A 51 9.13 -3.57 21.83
C ILE A 51 9.41 -2.11 22.16
N GLU A 52 10.40 -1.88 23.02
CA GLU A 52 10.85 -0.54 23.34
C GLU A 52 11.80 0.05 22.29
N PRO A 53 11.79 1.38 22.07
CA PRO A 53 12.71 2.07 21.16
C PRO A 53 14.19 1.79 21.42
N SER A 54 14.57 1.58 22.68
CA SER A 54 15.94 1.25 23.10
C SER A 54 16.42 -0.09 22.54
N ASN A 55 15.51 -1.02 22.20
CA ASN A 55 15.88 -2.34 21.70
C ASN A 55 16.36 -2.28 20.24
N ILE A 56 15.97 -1.23 19.51
CA ILE A 56 16.31 -1.05 18.10
C ILE A 56 17.23 0.13 17.85
N SER A 57 17.60 0.90 18.88
CA SER A 57 18.40 2.11 18.78
C SER A 57 19.77 1.95 19.45
N TYR A 58 20.81 2.49 18.80
CA TYR A 58 22.20 2.33 19.18
C TYR A 58 22.94 3.67 19.04
N PRO A 59 23.45 4.27 20.13
CA PRO A 59 24.15 5.54 20.07
C PRO A 59 25.38 5.49 19.15
N PHE A 60 25.50 6.43 18.22
CA PHE A 60 26.64 6.47 17.29
C PHE A 60 27.98 6.56 18.04
N ARG A 61 28.03 7.36 19.10
CA ARG A 61 29.23 7.52 19.93
C ARG A 61 29.71 6.20 20.52
N LYS A 62 28.78 5.31 20.91
CA LYS A 62 29.11 3.97 21.40
C LYS A 62 29.60 3.07 20.26
N LEU A 63 28.94 3.12 19.11
CA LEU A 63 29.32 2.34 17.92
C LEU A 63 30.71 2.71 17.37
N PHE A 64 31.16 3.93 17.58
CA PHE A 64 32.42 4.46 17.05
C PHE A 64 33.59 4.40 18.04
N GLN A 65 33.39 3.91 19.27
CA GLN A 65 34.48 3.74 20.23
C GLN A 65 35.62 2.88 19.65
N GLY A 66 36.85 3.37 19.76
CA GLY A 66 38.04 2.71 19.22
C GLY A 66 38.15 2.71 17.69
N ARG A 67 37.31 3.46 16.97
CA ARG A 67 37.33 3.56 15.50
C ARG A 67 37.71 4.97 15.05
N ASN A 68 38.35 5.07 13.89
CA ASN A 68 38.62 6.35 13.21
C ASN A 68 37.34 6.90 12.54
N ILE A 69 36.30 7.16 13.33
CA ILE A 69 35.02 7.72 12.87
C ILE A 69 34.60 8.79 13.88
N ARG A 70 34.43 10.02 13.42
CA ARG A 70 33.85 11.12 14.21
C ARG A 70 32.35 11.18 13.96
N TYR A 71 31.58 11.37 15.01
CA TYR A 71 30.15 11.67 14.90
C TYR A 71 29.94 13.19 15.00
N TYR A 72 29.13 13.74 14.12
CA TYR A 72 28.70 15.12 14.11
C TYR A 72 27.16 15.17 14.07
N MET A 73 26.57 15.85 15.05
CA MET A 73 25.11 16.01 15.12
C MET A 73 24.70 17.24 14.32
N GLY A 74 23.92 17.02 13.26
CA GLY A 74 23.40 18.09 12.41
C GLY A 74 22.62 17.57 11.21
N SER A 75 21.70 18.39 10.74
CA SER A 75 20.90 18.16 9.53
C SER A 75 21.54 18.86 8.34
N LEU A 76 21.70 18.17 7.22
CA LEU A 76 22.19 18.79 5.99
C LEU A 76 21.19 19.83 5.49
N VAL A 77 21.66 21.04 5.23
CA VAL A 77 20.88 22.15 4.65
C VAL A 77 21.27 22.32 3.19
N GLU A 78 22.57 22.36 2.89
CA GLU A 78 23.06 22.66 1.55
C GLU A 78 24.41 21.98 1.26
N VAL A 79 24.65 21.65 -0.01
CA VAL A 79 25.96 21.21 -0.52
C VAL A 79 26.51 22.30 -1.42
N VAL A 80 27.61 22.93 -1.00
CA VAL A 80 28.33 23.96 -1.78
C VAL A 80 29.52 23.29 -2.47
N ALA A 81 29.27 22.74 -3.65
CA ALA A 81 30.20 21.85 -4.35
C ALA A 81 31.50 22.55 -4.77
N GLU A 82 31.43 23.82 -5.15
CA GLU A 82 32.55 24.66 -5.57
C GLU A 82 33.58 24.83 -4.45
N GLN A 83 33.10 24.95 -3.21
CA GLN A 83 33.91 25.11 -2.01
C GLN A 83 34.25 23.76 -1.35
N LYS A 84 33.67 22.67 -1.84
CA LYS A 84 33.73 21.33 -1.25
C LYS A 84 33.34 21.33 0.23
N THR A 85 32.22 21.99 0.52
CA THR A 85 31.67 22.13 1.86
C THR A 85 30.21 21.71 1.90
N ILE A 86 29.78 21.18 3.04
CA ILE A 86 28.36 21.08 3.36
C ILE A 86 28.00 22.08 4.45
N ILE A 87 26.82 22.67 4.33
CA ILE A 87 26.22 23.51 5.36
C ILE A 87 25.19 22.65 6.09
N THR A 88 25.28 22.65 7.41
CA THR A 88 24.30 22.02 8.29
C THR A 88 23.63 23.08 9.17
N ASP A 89 22.54 22.71 9.82
CA ASP A 89 21.89 23.52 10.86
C ASP A 89 22.80 23.85 12.06
N ASN A 90 23.94 23.18 12.19
CA ASN A 90 24.86 23.30 13.32
C ASN A 90 26.31 23.67 12.89
N GLY A 91 26.48 24.17 11.67
CA GLY A 91 27.77 24.64 11.15
C GLY A 91 28.17 24.04 9.79
N THR A 92 29.39 24.35 9.36
CA THR A 92 29.91 24.02 8.03
C THR A 92 31.04 23.00 8.12
N LEU A 93 31.05 22.01 7.21
CA LEU A 93 32.07 20.97 7.16
C LEU A 93 32.68 20.87 5.76
N GLU A 94 34.01 20.89 5.69
CA GLU A 94 34.76 20.64 4.46
C GLU A 94 34.96 19.15 4.18
N TYR A 95 34.99 18.77 2.91
CA TYR A 95 35.24 17.40 2.47
C TYR A 95 36.23 17.29 1.31
N ASP A 96 36.98 16.18 1.25
CA ASP A 96 37.58 15.71 0.00
C ASP A 96 36.59 14.81 -0.75
N TYR A 97 35.84 13.99 -0.01
CA TYR A 97 34.79 13.12 -0.52
C TYR A 97 33.50 13.29 0.28
N LEU A 98 32.39 13.50 -0.41
CA LEU A 98 31.06 13.57 0.16
C LEU A 98 30.25 12.32 -0.21
N VAL A 99 29.60 11.71 0.77
CA VAL A 99 28.67 10.59 0.58
C VAL A 99 27.32 10.98 1.14
N LEU A 100 26.29 10.96 0.29
CA LEU A 100 24.91 11.20 0.68
C LEU A 100 24.19 9.87 0.87
N ALA A 101 23.82 9.57 2.12
CA ALA A 101 23.19 8.32 2.57
C ALA A 101 21.99 8.61 3.49
N MET A 102 21.20 9.63 3.14
CA MET A 102 20.16 10.24 3.98
C MET A 102 18.86 9.42 4.09
N GLY A 103 18.71 8.36 3.30
CA GLY A 103 17.52 7.51 3.30
C GLY A 103 16.39 8.06 2.44
N THR A 104 15.15 7.84 2.90
CA THR A 104 13.91 8.21 2.19
C THR A 104 12.92 8.80 3.18
N GLU A 105 11.97 9.57 2.67
CA GLU A 105 10.84 10.11 3.41
C GLU A 105 9.51 9.46 2.99
N THR A 106 8.44 9.78 3.71
CA THR A 106 7.09 9.34 3.36
C THR A 106 6.59 10.17 2.18
N ASN A 107 6.08 9.50 1.14
CA ASN A 107 5.45 10.16 0.01
C ASN A 107 3.93 10.06 0.13
N PHE A 108 3.25 11.19 0.20
CA PHE A 108 1.78 11.28 0.24
C PHE A 108 1.15 11.49 -1.14
N PHE A 109 1.95 11.47 -2.21
CA PHE A 109 1.50 11.60 -3.61
C PHE A 109 0.66 12.88 -3.86
N GLY A 110 1.04 13.98 -3.19
CA GLY A 110 0.32 15.26 -3.28
C GLY A 110 -0.96 15.35 -2.44
N ASN A 111 -1.33 14.30 -1.70
CA ASN A 111 -2.53 14.31 -0.87
C ASN A 111 -2.26 14.99 0.49
N GLU A 112 -2.43 16.31 0.53
CA GLU A 112 -2.23 17.11 1.75
C GLU A 112 -3.20 16.76 2.89
N GLN A 113 -4.42 16.32 2.55
CA GLN A 113 -5.42 15.93 3.54
C GLN A 113 -4.96 14.68 4.29
N ILE A 114 -4.43 13.68 3.58
CA ILE A 114 -3.83 12.50 4.20
C ILE A 114 -2.59 12.89 5.00
N ALA A 115 -1.70 13.72 4.44
CA ALA A 115 -0.48 14.13 5.14
C ALA A 115 -0.74 14.82 6.49
N LYS A 116 -1.84 15.56 6.60
CA LYS A 116 -2.25 16.26 7.85
C LYS A 116 -2.91 15.33 8.87
N ASN A 117 -3.54 14.24 8.44
CA ASN A 117 -4.40 13.40 9.28
C ASN A 117 -3.88 11.97 9.50
N ALA A 118 -2.82 11.56 8.81
CA ALA A 118 -2.22 10.23 8.92
C ALA A 118 -0.91 10.22 9.71
N PHE A 119 -0.59 9.07 10.30
CA PHE A 119 0.69 8.85 10.94
C PHE A 119 1.66 8.18 9.95
N PRO A 120 2.75 8.86 9.53
CA PRO A 120 3.85 8.18 8.86
C PRO A 120 4.55 7.22 9.83
N MET A 121 5.40 6.32 9.30
CA MET A 121 6.19 5.41 10.12
C MET A 121 7.56 5.12 9.49
N LYS A 122 8.35 6.18 9.29
CA LYS A 122 9.73 6.12 8.77
C LYS A 122 10.78 6.38 9.84
N THR A 123 10.40 7.01 10.95
CA THR A 123 11.28 7.37 12.05
C THR A 123 10.79 6.82 13.39
N LEU A 124 11.67 6.84 14.39
CA LEU A 124 11.36 6.38 15.73
C LEU A 124 10.30 7.26 16.41
N ASP A 125 10.39 8.57 16.22
CA ASP A 125 9.44 9.55 16.80
C ASP A 125 8.04 9.38 16.20
N GLU A 126 7.96 9.12 14.90
CA GLU A 126 6.71 8.82 14.22
C GLU A 126 6.07 7.52 14.73
N ALA A 127 6.85 6.44 14.86
CA ALA A 127 6.38 5.18 15.43
C ALA A 127 5.86 5.36 16.87
N LEU A 128 6.59 6.12 17.70
CA LEU A 128 6.18 6.47 19.05
C LEU A 128 4.89 7.30 19.09
N SER A 129 4.76 8.27 18.18
CA SER A 129 3.58 9.12 18.06
C SER A 129 2.35 8.29 17.69
N MET A 130 2.48 7.40 16.71
CA MET A 130 1.44 6.46 16.32
C MET A 130 1.04 5.54 17.48
N ARG A 131 2.02 4.93 18.18
CA ARG A 131 1.79 4.08 19.36
C ARG A 131 0.96 4.81 20.42
N ASN A 132 1.41 6.00 20.80
CA ASN A 132 0.75 6.79 21.83
C ASN A 132 -0.65 7.21 21.40
N HIS A 133 -0.85 7.51 20.11
CA HIS A 133 -2.17 7.80 19.56
C HIS A 133 -3.10 6.59 19.66
N ILE A 134 -2.68 5.41 19.21
CA ILE A 134 -3.48 4.18 19.28
C ILE A 134 -3.93 3.91 20.73
N LEU A 135 -3.00 3.93 21.68
CA LEU A 135 -3.31 3.70 23.10
C LEU A 135 -4.28 4.76 23.65
N MET A 136 -4.07 6.03 23.32
CA MET A 136 -4.97 7.11 23.77
C MET A 136 -6.38 7.00 23.16
N GLN A 137 -6.51 6.54 21.93
CA GLN A 137 -7.81 6.32 21.29
C GLN A 137 -8.55 5.16 21.93
N LEU A 138 -7.84 4.09 22.33
CA LEU A 138 -8.42 3.00 23.10
C LEU A 138 -8.94 3.47 24.47
N GLU A 139 -8.19 4.32 25.19
CA GLU A 139 -8.65 4.92 26.45
C GLU A 139 -9.90 5.79 26.30
N LYS A 140 -10.06 6.47 25.16
CA LYS A 140 -11.30 7.21 24.86
C LYS A 140 -12.45 6.24 24.54
N ALA A 141 -12.16 5.19 23.77
CA ALA A 141 -13.14 4.19 23.37
C ALA A 141 -13.73 3.44 24.59
N THR A 142 -12.95 3.24 25.64
CA THR A 142 -13.44 2.60 26.88
C THR A 142 -14.39 3.49 27.68
N ARG A 143 -14.26 4.83 27.56
CA ARG A 143 -15.05 5.82 28.30
C ARG A 143 -16.36 6.20 27.62
N THR A 144 -16.42 6.13 26.29
CA THR A 144 -17.64 6.51 25.56
C THR A 144 -18.70 5.40 25.63
N THR A 145 -19.96 5.82 25.75
CA THR A 145 -21.14 4.96 25.67
C THR A 145 -21.78 4.98 24.28
N ASP A 146 -21.42 5.92 23.42
CA ASP A 146 -21.88 5.95 22.04
C ASP A 146 -21.14 4.89 21.22
N LEU A 147 -21.89 3.92 20.70
CA LEU A 147 -21.34 2.82 19.89
C LEU A 147 -20.71 3.30 18.59
N LYS A 148 -21.25 4.37 17.97
CA LYS A 148 -20.71 4.92 16.73
C LYS A 148 -19.35 5.57 16.98
N GLU A 149 -19.26 6.43 17.99
CA GLU A 149 -18.01 7.04 18.41
C GLU A 149 -16.99 5.97 18.85
N LYS A 150 -17.43 4.96 19.61
CA LYS A 150 -16.59 3.84 20.02
C LYS A 150 -15.96 3.12 18.83
N SER A 151 -16.74 2.81 17.80
CA SER A 151 -16.23 2.19 16.58
C SER A 151 -15.25 3.10 15.85
N GLN A 152 -15.55 4.39 15.71
CA GLN A 152 -14.63 5.36 15.09
C GLN A 152 -13.28 5.45 15.82
N LEU A 153 -13.30 5.47 17.15
CA LEU A 153 -12.08 5.51 17.98
C LEU A 153 -11.26 4.21 17.90
N ALA A 154 -11.93 3.06 17.68
CA ALA A 154 -11.30 1.75 17.64
C ALA A 154 -10.92 1.28 16.21
N ASN A 155 -11.36 2.00 15.17
CA ASN A 155 -11.03 1.70 13.79
C ASN A 155 -9.60 2.12 13.45
N ILE A 156 -8.86 1.25 12.76
CA ILE A 156 -7.50 1.49 12.31
C ILE A 156 -7.44 1.29 10.81
N VAL A 157 -7.00 2.32 10.08
CA VAL A 157 -6.82 2.26 8.62
C VAL A 157 -5.34 2.34 8.29
N ILE A 158 -4.85 1.35 7.54
CA ILE A 158 -3.46 1.19 7.14
C ILE A 158 -3.41 1.34 5.62
N ALA A 159 -2.71 2.38 5.15
CA ALA A 159 -2.47 2.60 3.73
C ALA A 159 -1.09 2.03 3.34
N GLY A 160 -1.11 1.01 2.48
CA GLY A 160 0.05 0.30 1.96
C GLY A 160 0.10 -1.17 2.40
N GLY A 161 -0.27 -2.09 1.52
CA GLY A 161 -0.13 -3.55 1.62
C GLY A 161 1.27 -4.08 1.30
N GLY A 162 2.30 -3.23 1.29
CA GLY A 162 3.69 -3.66 1.31
C GLY A 162 4.09 -4.33 2.65
N PRO A 163 5.35 -4.80 2.79
CA PRO A 163 5.81 -5.48 4.01
C PRO A 163 5.45 -4.76 5.29
N THR A 164 5.72 -3.46 5.36
CA THR A 164 5.49 -2.65 6.55
C THR A 164 4.02 -2.56 6.96
N GLY A 165 3.09 -2.37 6.02
CA GLY A 165 1.68 -2.27 6.39
C GLY A 165 1.05 -3.63 6.68
N VAL A 166 1.53 -4.71 6.04
CA VAL A 166 1.14 -6.09 6.40
C VAL A 166 1.63 -6.45 7.81
N GLU A 167 2.88 -6.12 8.15
CA GLU A 167 3.43 -6.31 9.50
C GLU A 167 2.65 -5.52 10.55
N LEU A 168 2.31 -4.26 10.27
CA LEU A 168 1.46 -3.45 11.14
C LEU A 168 0.07 -4.05 11.31
N ALA A 169 -0.59 -4.43 10.22
CA ALA A 169 -1.93 -5.01 10.26
C ALA A 169 -1.96 -6.28 11.11
N GLY A 170 -0.99 -7.18 10.89
CA GLY A 170 -0.87 -8.42 11.66
C GLY A 170 -0.60 -8.17 13.14
N MET A 171 0.34 -7.27 13.47
CA MET A 171 0.71 -7.00 14.86
C MET A 171 -0.42 -6.29 15.62
N ILE A 172 -1.13 -5.35 14.99
CA ILE A 172 -2.30 -4.69 15.59
C ILE A 172 -3.44 -5.69 15.79
N ALA A 173 -3.66 -6.61 14.84
CA ALA A 173 -4.64 -7.67 14.97
C ALA A 173 -4.32 -8.63 16.12
N GLU A 174 -3.03 -8.99 16.27
CA GLU A 174 -2.56 -9.81 17.38
C GLU A 174 -2.71 -9.10 18.74
N MET A 175 -2.32 -7.82 18.80
CA MET A 175 -2.54 -6.96 19.98
C MET A 175 -4.02 -6.90 20.35
N SER A 176 -4.90 -6.69 19.36
CA SER A 176 -6.35 -6.62 19.56
C SER A 176 -6.89 -7.88 20.25
N ARG A 177 -6.46 -9.05 19.77
CA ARG A 177 -6.97 -10.33 20.29
C ARG A 177 -6.37 -10.75 21.62
N ASN A 178 -5.07 -10.52 21.82
CA ASN A 178 -4.36 -11.08 22.96
C ASN A 178 -4.23 -10.12 24.14
N LEU A 179 -4.22 -8.81 23.89
CA LEU A 179 -3.95 -7.78 24.89
C LEU A 179 -5.21 -7.01 25.27
N LEU A 180 -6.03 -6.55 24.31
CA LEU A 180 -7.16 -5.68 24.64
C LEU A 180 -8.20 -6.33 25.56
N HIS A 181 -8.49 -7.62 25.40
CA HIS A 181 -9.40 -8.33 26.30
C HIS A 181 -8.87 -8.45 27.74
N LYS A 182 -7.54 -8.48 27.92
CA LYS A 182 -6.90 -8.62 29.24
C LYS A 182 -6.72 -7.27 29.92
N ASP A 183 -6.29 -6.27 29.16
CA ASP A 183 -5.95 -4.95 29.68
C ASP A 183 -7.20 -4.06 29.83
N TYR A 184 -8.24 -4.31 29.03
CA TYR A 184 -9.52 -3.59 29.06
C TYR A 184 -10.73 -4.53 29.33
N PRO A 185 -10.75 -5.25 30.47
CA PRO A 185 -11.81 -6.20 30.80
C PRO A 185 -13.11 -5.44 31.11
N GLY A 186 -13.92 -5.19 30.09
CA GLY A 186 -15.21 -4.48 30.20
C GLY A 186 -15.49 -3.46 29.09
N ALA A 187 -14.49 -3.10 28.28
CA ALA A 187 -14.65 -2.06 27.25
C ALA A 187 -15.51 -2.49 26.03
N ASN A 188 -15.76 -3.80 25.88
CA ASN A 188 -16.43 -4.42 24.71
C ASN A 188 -15.97 -3.79 23.38
N LEU A 189 -14.67 -3.92 23.11
CA LEU A 189 -13.98 -3.35 21.95
C LEU A 189 -14.21 -4.15 20.64
N ASN A 190 -15.18 -5.06 20.62
CA ASN A 190 -15.58 -5.83 19.43
C ASN A 190 -16.11 -4.96 18.26
N HIS A 191 -16.09 -3.63 18.42
CA HIS A 191 -16.55 -2.64 17.43
C HIS A 191 -15.41 -2.03 16.61
N GLY A 192 -14.15 -2.28 16.97
CA GLY A 192 -12.98 -1.82 16.22
C GLY A 192 -12.66 -2.76 15.06
N LYS A 193 -12.41 -2.19 13.89
CA LYS A 193 -12.01 -2.93 12.68
C LYS A 193 -10.66 -2.43 12.17
N ILE A 194 -9.89 -3.34 11.60
CA ILE A 194 -8.60 -3.03 10.95
C ILE A 194 -8.81 -3.10 9.45
N TYR A 195 -8.46 -2.01 8.75
CA TYR A 195 -8.54 -1.88 7.31
C TYR A 195 -7.14 -1.81 6.72
N LEU A 196 -6.84 -2.68 5.75
CA LEU A 196 -5.61 -2.61 4.96
C LEU A 196 -5.94 -2.25 3.52
N ILE A 197 -5.42 -1.12 3.06
CA ILE A 197 -5.72 -0.55 1.74
C ILE A 197 -4.43 -0.44 0.93
N ASP A 198 -4.40 -0.93 -0.30
CA ASP A 198 -3.24 -0.81 -1.18
C ASP A 198 -3.63 -0.45 -2.63
N GLY A 199 -2.74 0.25 -3.32
CA GLY A 199 -2.89 0.65 -4.72
C GLY A 199 -2.23 -0.28 -5.74
N LEU A 200 -1.77 -1.45 -5.32
CA LEU A 200 -1.29 -2.55 -6.16
C LEU A 200 -2.34 -3.67 -6.22
N ASN A 201 -2.05 -4.77 -6.93
CA ASN A 201 -2.97 -5.90 -7.14
C ASN A 201 -2.86 -6.99 -6.06
N SER A 202 -1.90 -6.87 -5.16
CA SER A 202 -1.60 -7.89 -4.17
C SER A 202 -0.92 -7.30 -2.95
N LEU A 203 -1.17 -7.91 -1.79
CA LEU A 203 -0.33 -7.71 -0.62
C LEU A 203 1.06 -8.26 -0.91
N LEU A 204 2.10 -7.61 -0.39
CA LEU A 204 3.48 -8.05 -0.55
C LEU A 204 3.84 -8.30 -2.04
N ALA A 205 3.53 -7.34 -2.91
CA ALA A 205 3.71 -7.47 -4.37
C ALA A 205 5.05 -8.07 -4.83
N PRO A 206 6.21 -7.82 -4.17
CA PRO A 206 7.48 -8.46 -4.54
C PRO A 206 7.59 -9.97 -4.24
N MET A 207 6.66 -10.55 -3.47
CA MET A 207 6.67 -11.94 -3.04
C MET A 207 5.98 -12.86 -4.06
N SER A 208 6.14 -14.18 -3.91
CA SER A 208 5.44 -15.15 -4.75
C SER A 208 3.92 -15.11 -4.51
N ALA A 209 3.12 -15.37 -5.55
CA ALA A 209 1.65 -15.39 -5.47
C ALA A 209 1.11 -16.23 -4.28
N LYS A 210 1.72 -17.40 -4.04
CA LYS A 210 1.40 -18.24 -2.88
C LYS A 210 1.57 -17.50 -1.53
N SER A 211 2.63 -16.70 -1.39
CA SER A 211 2.88 -15.94 -0.17
C SER A 211 1.93 -14.75 -0.03
N GLN A 212 1.50 -14.16 -1.15
CA GLN A 212 0.53 -13.07 -1.16
C GLN A 212 -0.85 -13.58 -0.72
N GLU A 213 -1.29 -14.72 -1.25
CA GLU A 213 -2.53 -15.39 -0.86
C GLU A 213 -2.49 -15.83 0.61
N GLU A 214 -1.38 -16.44 1.05
CA GLU A 214 -1.20 -16.84 2.45
C GLU A 214 -1.25 -15.63 3.38
N ALA A 215 -0.57 -14.53 3.04
CA ALA A 215 -0.60 -13.31 3.84
C ALA A 215 -2.04 -12.78 4.01
N LYS A 216 -2.82 -12.76 2.92
CA LYS A 216 -4.24 -12.39 2.97
C LYS A 216 -5.03 -13.33 3.88
N ASN A 217 -4.88 -14.65 3.70
CA ASN A 217 -5.60 -15.66 4.49
C ASN A 217 -5.27 -15.54 5.99
N VAL A 218 -3.99 -15.37 6.32
CA VAL A 218 -3.54 -15.13 7.70
C VAL A 218 -4.16 -13.85 8.24
N LEU A 219 -4.10 -12.72 7.53
CA LEU A 219 -4.72 -11.47 8.00
C LEU A 219 -6.25 -11.57 8.15
N GLN A 220 -6.93 -12.37 7.34
CA GLN A 220 -8.35 -12.64 7.53
C GLN A 220 -8.60 -13.47 8.79
N MET A 221 -7.79 -14.51 9.02
CA MET A 221 -7.79 -15.27 10.27
C MET A 221 -7.40 -14.40 11.46
N LEU A 222 -6.58 -13.35 11.25
CA LEU A 222 -6.32 -12.11 11.99
C LEU A 222 -7.50 -11.37 12.65
N ASP A 223 -8.70 -11.50 12.08
CA ASP A 223 -9.77 -10.49 12.20
C ASP A 223 -9.42 -9.10 11.62
N VAL A 224 -8.47 -9.04 10.66
CA VAL A 224 -8.32 -7.85 9.79
C VAL A 224 -9.53 -7.83 8.86
N SER A 225 -10.57 -7.20 9.38
CA SER A 225 -11.96 -7.48 9.00
C SER A 225 -12.26 -7.06 7.57
N SER A 226 -11.48 -6.14 7.00
CA SER A 226 -11.74 -5.59 5.68
C SER A 226 -10.48 -5.05 5.01
N GLY A 227 -10.46 -5.04 3.69
CA GLY A 227 -9.38 -4.41 2.94
C GLY A 227 -9.68 -4.34 1.46
N VAL A 228 -8.96 -3.44 0.80
CA VAL A 228 -9.08 -3.15 -0.63
C VAL A 228 -7.70 -3.04 -1.23
N ILE A 229 -7.52 -3.75 -2.33
CA ILE A 229 -6.30 -3.77 -3.13
C ILE A 229 -6.76 -3.37 -4.54
N ASN A 230 -6.22 -2.29 -5.08
CA ASN A 230 -6.62 -1.74 -6.38
C ASN A 230 -5.42 -1.49 -7.27
N ALA A 231 -5.22 -2.28 -8.32
CA ALA A 231 -4.20 -2.03 -9.33
C ALA A 231 -4.80 -1.96 -10.72
N GLY A 232 -4.82 -0.77 -11.30
CA GLY A 232 -5.00 -0.61 -12.75
C GLY A 232 -6.28 -1.25 -13.32
N GLY A 233 -7.33 -1.42 -12.50
CA GLY A 233 -8.58 -2.09 -12.88
C GLY A 233 -8.80 -3.46 -12.24
N ASP A 234 -7.77 -4.03 -11.60
CA ASP A 234 -7.87 -5.25 -10.81
C ASP A 234 -8.09 -4.89 -9.33
N LEU A 235 -9.28 -5.21 -8.84
CA LEU A 235 -9.70 -4.97 -7.47
C LEU A 235 -9.76 -6.29 -6.72
N LEU A 236 -9.23 -6.31 -5.50
CA LEU A 236 -9.46 -7.38 -4.55
C LEU A 236 -9.99 -6.76 -3.27
N THR A 237 -11.18 -7.17 -2.84
CA THR A 237 -11.74 -6.67 -1.59
C THR A 237 -12.17 -7.80 -0.67
N TRP A 238 -12.14 -7.54 0.63
CA TRP A 238 -12.76 -8.40 1.63
C TRP A 238 -13.39 -7.55 2.72
N GLY A 239 -14.36 -8.13 3.41
CA GLY A 239 -15.12 -7.44 4.43
C GLY A 239 -16.05 -6.36 3.89
N LEU A 240 -16.27 -5.33 4.70
CA LEU A 240 -17.18 -4.21 4.45
C LEU A 240 -16.46 -2.88 4.65
N GLN A 241 -17.08 -1.79 4.19
CA GLN A 241 -16.61 -0.44 4.46
C GLN A 241 -16.78 -0.05 5.95
N PRO A 242 -16.14 1.04 6.42
CA PRO A 242 -16.25 1.52 7.80
C PRO A 242 -17.66 1.82 8.30
N ASP A 243 -18.59 2.14 7.42
CA ASP A 243 -20.01 2.36 7.68
C ASP A 243 -20.86 1.07 7.68
N ASN A 244 -20.23 -0.10 7.48
CA ASN A 244 -20.86 -1.41 7.26
C ASN A 244 -21.55 -1.58 5.90
N GLU A 245 -21.36 -0.66 4.96
CA GLU A 245 -21.81 -0.87 3.60
C GLU A 245 -20.85 -1.80 2.84
N PRO A 246 -21.35 -2.54 1.84
CA PRO A 246 -20.47 -3.34 0.99
C PRO A 246 -19.45 -2.46 0.25
N TRP A 247 -18.24 -2.97 -0.01
CA TRP A 247 -17.34 -2.37 -0.99
C TRP A 247 -18.01 -2.33 -2.35
N THR A 248 -18.00 -1.15 -2.97
CA THR A 248 -18.56 -0.94 -4.30
C THR A 248 -17.49 -0.48 -5.27
N VAL A 249 -17.50 -1.03 -6.48
CA VAL A 249 -16.82 -0.45 -7.64
C VAL A 249 -17.85 0.25 -8.50
N ALA A 250 -17.48 1.40 -9.05
CA ALA A 250 -18.36 2.17 -9.92
C ALA A 250 -17.66 2.49 -11.23
N ALA A 251 -18.41 2.47 -12.34
CA ALA A 251 -17.91 2.92 -13.62
C ALA A 251 -17.92 4.45 -13.65
N ALA A 252 -16.72 5.05 -13.76
CA ALA A 252 -16.58 6.49 -13.89
C ALA A 252 -17.08 6.95 -15.26
N ASP A 253 -17.87 8.03 -15.28
CA ASP A 253 -18.21 8.74 -16.51
C ASP A 253 -17.07 9.73 -16.84
N PRO A 254 -16.37 9.60 -17.98
CA PRO A 254 -15.32 10.54 -18.38
C PRO A 254 -15.80 12.00 -18.50
N GLU A 255 -17.10 12.22 -18.73
CA GLU A 255 -17.69 13.56 -18.82
C GLU A 255 -18.23 14.06 -17.47
N GLN A 256 -18.40 13.17 -16.48
CA GLN A 256 -18.91 13.47 -15.14
C GLN A 256 -18.12 12.72 -14.06
N GLU A 257 -16.89 13.18 -13.75
CA GLU A 257 -15.95 12.51 -12.83
C GLU A 257 -16.54 12.14 -11.45
N ASN A 258 -17.55 12.88 -10.97
CA ASN A 258 -18.16 12.67 -9.65
C ASN A 258 -19.50 11.90 -9.67
N HIS A 259 -20.01 11.51 -10.84
CA HIS A 259 -21.32 10.87 -10.98
C HIS A 259 -21.19 9.54 -11.71
N PRO A 260 -20.81 8.47 -10.99
CA PRO A 260 -20.75 7.15 -11.60
C PRO A 260 -22.15 6.70 -12.03
N TYR A 261 -22.27 6.19 -13.26
CA TYR A 261 -23.55 5.81 -13.85
C TYR A 261 -23.96 4.36 -13.56
N ALA A 262 -23.05 3.55 -13.00
CA ALA A 262 -23.31 2.18 -12.58
C ALA A 262 -22.36 1.79 -11.44
N HIS A 263 -22.84 1.03 -10.47
CA HIS A 263 -22.02 0.48 -9.39
C HIS A 263 -22.35 -1.00 -9.14
N VAL A 264 -21.36 -1.75 -8.68
CA VAL A 264 -21.48 -3.17 -8.34
C VAL A 264 -20.86 -3.41 -6.96
N ASN A 265 -21.54 -4.19 -6.12
CA ASN A 265 -20.99 -4.67 -4.86
C ASN A 265 -19.93 -5.74 -5.14
N ILE A 266 -18.73 -5.55 -4.59
CA ILE A 266 -17.58 -6.45 -4.76
C ILE A 266 -17.02 -6.98 -3.45
N SER A 267 -17.75 -6.84 -2.33
CA SER A 267 -17.29 -7.31 -1.02
C SER A 267 -16.99 -8.81 -1.02
N ASN A 268 -15.78 -9.17 -0.57
CA ASN A 268 -15.27 -10.55 -0.60
C ASN A 268 -15.13 -11.13 -2.01
N MET A 269 -15.07 -10.27 -3.03
CA MET A 269 -14.85 -10.63 -4.41
C MET A 269 -13.63 -9.87 -4.95
N ALA A 270 -13.11 -10.38 -6.06
CA ALA A 270 -12.17 -9.71 -6.91
C ALA A 270 -12.85 -9.28 -8.20
N MET A 271 -12.36 -8.21 -8.82
CA MET A 271 -12.72 -7.78 -10.16
C MET A 271 -11.44 -7.64 -10.97
N ALA A 272 -11.44 -8.09 -12.21
CA ALA A 272 -10.36 -7.85 -13.16
C ALA A 272 -10.95 -7.39 -14.49
N SER A 273 -10.25 -6.49 -15.18
CA SER A 273 -10.75 -5.92 -16.45
C SER A 273 -9.73 -6.05 -17.57
N ALA A 274 -10.18 -6.61 -18.70
CA ALA A 274 -9.41 -6.65 -19.93
C ALA A 274 -10.02 -5.71 -20.98
N VAL A 275 -9.17 -4.95 -21.67
CA VAL A 275 -9.56 -4.02 -22.73
C VAL A 275 -8.98 -4.50 -24.05
N ASN A 276 -9.79 -4.49 -25.11
CA ASN A 276 -9.36 -4.81 -26.45
C ASN A 276 -8.70 -3.58 -27.09
N ILE A 277 -7.37 -3.49 -26.99
CA ILE A 277 -6.54 -2.33 -27.40
C ILE A 277 -6.61 -2.05 -28.93
N ASN A 278 -7.28 -2.90 -29.72
CA ASN A 278 -7.38 -2.77 -31.17
C ASN A 278 -8.63 -2.02 -31.67
N ALA A 279 -9.47 -1.49 -30.77
CA ALA A 279 -10.70 -0.77 -31.15
C ALA A 279 -10.47 0.72 -31.52
N GLY A 280 -9.24 1.25 -31.38
CA GLY A 280 -9.00 2.71 -31.41
C GLY A 280 -8.02 3.27 -32.46
N THR A 281 -7.38 2.48 -33.32
CA THR A 281 -6.45 3.02 -34.33
C THR A 281 -7.13 3.20 -35.70
N PRO A 282 -7.20 4.44 -36.25
CA PRO A 282 -7.57 4.64 -37.64
C PRO A 282 -6.56 3.91 -38.52
N ALA A 283 -7.05 3.04 -39.40
CA ALA A 283 -6.24 2.24 -40.29
C ALA A 283 -5.36 3.14 -41.18
N ASN A 284 -4.07 3.26 -40.85
CA ASN A 284 -3.05 3.69 -41.79
C ASN A 284 -1.84 2.74 -41.69
N HIS A 285 -1.64 2.02 -42.79
CA HIS A 285 -0.47 1.23 -43.18
C HIS A 285 -0.01 0.09 -42.25
N THR A 286 -0.33 -1.13 -42.71
CA THR A 286 0.39 -2.39 -42.45
C THR A 286 0.63 -2.76 -40.99
N SER A 287 -0.41 -3.28 -40.32
CA SER A 287 -0.21 -4.19 -39.19
C SER A 287 -1.36 -5.20 -39.12
N PHE A 288 -1.03 -6.45 -38.78
CA PHE A 288 -1.90 -7.63 -38.88
C PHE A 288 -3.19 -7.49 -38.02
N PRO A 289 -4.37 -7.91 -38.52
CA PRO A 289 -5.64 -7.66 -37.84
C PRO A 289 -6.02 -8.77 -36.85
N GLY A 290 -6.20 -8.39 -35.58
CA GLY A 290 -7.05 -9.09 -34.59
C GLY A 290 -6.60 -10.48 -34.13
N ALA A 291 -7.09 -10.91 -32.96
CA ALA A 291 -7.12 -12.32 -32.63
C ALA A 291 -8.06 -13.01 -33.64
N ILE A 292 -7.49 -13.73 -34.60
CA ILE A 292 -8.25 -14.49 -35.60
C ILE A 292 -8.64 -15.83 -34.97
N ASN A 293 -9.91 -16.20 -35.04
CA ASN A 293 -10.34 -17.55 -34.65
C ASN A 293 -9.71 -18.55 -35.64
N PRO A 294 -8.77 -19.43 -35.20
CA PRO A 294 -8.03 -20.31 -36.09
C PRO A 294 -8.91 -21.34 -36.81
N LYS A 295 -10.18 -21.48 -36.41
CA LYS A 295 -11.15 -22.40 -37.02
C LYS A 295 -11.94 -21.76 -38.18
N HIS A 296 -12.11 -20.44 -38.20
CA HIS A 296 -13.07 -19.77 -39.10
C HIS A 296 -12.59 -18.48 -39.79
N GLY A 297 -11.44 -17.89 -39.43
CA GLY A 297 -10.83 -16.80 -40.22
C GLY A 297 -11.52 -15.43 -40.18
N PHE A 298 -12.60 -15.23 -39.42
CA PHE A 298 -13.28 -13.94 -39.27
C PHE A 298 -12.80 -13.16 -38.03
N LYS A 299 -12.95 -11.82 -38.03
CA LYS A 299 -12.66 -10.92 -36.89
C LYS A 299 -13.40 -11.42 -35.65
N VAL A 300 -12.65 -11.66 -34.57
CA VAL A 300 -13.22 -12.12 -33.31
C VAL A 300 -13.46 -10.93 -32.40
N SER A 301 -14.75 -10.69 -32.19
CA SER A 301 -15.37 -9.82 -31.20
C SER A 301 -15.32 -8.31 -31.45
N ALA A 302 -16.52 -7.73 -31.51
CA ALA A 302 -16.78 -6.31 -31.36
C ALA A 302 -16.83 -5.91 -29.87
N ILE A 303 -15.99 -6.55 -29.04
CA ILE A 303 -15.93 -6.32 -27.60
C ILE A 303 -14.80 -5.34 -27.34
N GLN A 304 -15.15 -4.21 -26.74
CA GLN A 304 -14.23 -3.16 -26.34
C GLN A 304 -13.59 -3.50 -24.99
N SER A 305 -14.38 -3.98 -24.03
CA SER A 305 -13.89 -4.35 -22.70
C SER A 305 -14.70 -5.46 -22.04
N VAL A 306 -14.05 -6.22 -21.18
CA VAL A 306 -14.67 -7.21 -20.30
C VAL A 306 -14.18 -6.98 -18.89
N SER A 307 -15.10 -6.89 -17.95
CA SER A 307 -14.81 -6.96 -16.52
C SER A 307 -15.38 -8.26 -15.96
N ILE A 308 -14.54 -9.05 -15.30
CA ILE A 308 -14.93 -10.27 -14.60
C ILE A 308 -14.92 -9.98 -13.11
N ILE A 309 -15.96 -10.42 -12.40
CA ILE A 309 -16.05 -10.42 -10.94
C ILE A 309 -16.04 -11.88 -10.49
N GLY A 310 -15.19 -12.23 -9.54
CA GLY A 310 -14.99 -13.62 -9.11
C GLY A 310 -14.35 -13.75 -7.72
N PRO A 311 -14.03 -14.98 -7.28
CA PRO A 311 -13.54 -15.24 -5.93
C PRO A 311 -12.08 -14.83 -5.69
N SER A 312 -11.26 -14.74 -6.75
CA SER A 312 -9.86 -14.33 -6.67
C SER A 312 -9.47 -13.47 -7.87
N ALA A 313 -8.44 -12.63 -7.69
CA ALA A 313 -7.97 -11.73 -8.74
C ALA A 313 -7.34 -12.51 -9.90
N GLU A 314 -6.59 -13.56 -9.60
CA GLU A 314 -5.97 -14.45 -10.59
C GLU A 314 -7.02 -15.15 -11.44
N PHE A 315 -8.10 -15.63 -10.81
CA PHE A 315 -9.20 -16.25 -11.53
C PHE A 315 -9.93 -15.24 -12.42
N ALA A 316 -10.23 -14.05 -11.88
CA ALA A 316 -10.91 -13.00 -12.64
C ALA A 316 -10.09 -12.57 -13.87
N ASP A 317 -8.79 -12.33 -13.70
CA ASP A 317 -7.86 -11.95 -14.78
C ASP A 317 -7.71 -13.08 -15.82
N ALA A 318 -7.52 -14.32 -15.35
CA ALA A 318 -7.43 -15.49 -16.22
C ALA A 318 -8.68 -15.71 -17.09
N MET A 319 -9.85 -15.21 -16.66
CA MET A 319 -11.11 -15.31 -17.39
C MET A 319 -11.39 -14.13 -18.33
N ALA A 320 -10.86 -12.94 -18.05
CA ALA A 320 -11.19 -11.73 -18.79
C ALA A 320 -10.75 -11.79 -20.26
N THR A 321 -9.51 -12.21 -20.53
CA THR A 321 -8.97 -12.33 -21.89
C THR A 321 -9.63 -13.44 -22.72
N PRO A 322 -9.83 -14.66 -22.20
CA PRO A 322 -10.59 -15.70 -22.92
C PRO A 322 -12.01 -15.27 -23.31
N LEU A 323 -12.70 -14.50 -22.47
CA LEU A 323 -14.07 -14.05 -22.77
C LEU A 323 -14.11 -13.15 -24.01
N ILE A 324 -13.14 -12.21 -24.14
CA ILE A 324 -12.98 -11.39 -25.34
C ILE A 324 -12.87 -12.29 -26.58
N ASN A 325 -12.04 -13.32 -26.51
CA ASN A 325 -11.82 -14.26 -27.63
C ASN A 325 -13.03 -15.17 -27.91
N MET A 326 -13.90 -15.44 -26.93
CA MET A 326 -15.10 -16.27 -27.13
C MET A 326 -16.26 -15.48 -27.75
N GLY A 327 -16.28 -14.15 -27.58
CA GLY A 327 -17.39 -13.30 -27.97
C GLY A 327 -18.54 -13.30 -26.95
N ILE A 328 -19.43 -12.31 -27.06
CA ILE A 328 -20.41 -11.93 -26.02
C ILE A 328 -21.28 -13.11 -25.60
N ASN A 329 -21.91 -13.80 -26.56
CA ASN A 329 -22.88 -14.86 -26.27
C ASN A 329 -22.24 -16.09 -25.62
N ALA A 330 -21.14 -16.60 -26.18
CA ALA A 330 -20.44 -17.76 -25.65
C ALA A 330 -19.75 -17.46 -24.32
N GLY A 331 -19.18 -16.25 -24.19
CA GLY A 331 -18.57 -15.75 -22.97
C GLY A 331 -19.56 -15.64 -21.81
N ILE A 332 -20.68 -14.95 -22.02
CA ILE A 332 -21.73 -14.81 -21.00
C ILE A 332 -22.34 -16.17 -20.67
N TYR A 333 -22.54 -17.06 -21.65
CA TYR A 333 -23.01 -18.42 -21.39
C TYR A 333 -22.07 -19.17 -20.45
N LEU A 334 -20.75 -19.13 -20.69
CA LEU A 334 -19.74 -19.76 -19.83
C LEU A 334 -19.78 -19.18 -18.41
N ILE A 335 -19.78 -17.85 -18.27
CA ILE A 335 -19.82 -17.19 -16.96
C ILE A 335 -21.06 -17.61 -16.16
N ASN A 336 -22.22 -17.70 -16.82
CA ASN A 336 -23.46 -18.14 -16.19
C ASN A 336 -23.46 -19.62 -15.73
N GLN A 337 -22.46 -20.43 -16.13
CA GLN A 337 -22.28 -21.80 -15.61
C GLN A 337 -21.36 -21.85 -14.38
N LEU A 338 -20.68 -20.76 -14.04
CA LEU A 338 -19.69 -20.71 -12.98
C LEU A 338 -20.31 -20.12 -11.71
N ASN A 339 -20.06 -20.76 -10.57
CA ASN A 339 -20.56 -20.30 -9.29
C ASN A 339 -19.79 -19.09 -8.79
N GLN A 340 -20.52 -18.07 -8.31
CA GLN A 340 -19.94 -16.83 -7.75
C GLN A 340 -19.05 -16.06 -8.74
N VAL A 341 -19.33 -16.20 -10.04
CA VAL A 341 -18.66 -15.44 -11.09
C VAL A 341 -19.68 -14.61 -11.83
N ALA A 342 -19.32 -13.36 -12.12
CA ALA A 342 -20.13 -12.48 -12.91
C ALA A 342 -19.28 -11.71 -13.92
N CYS A 343 -19.91 -11.16 -14.96
CA CYS A 343 -19.20 -10.37 -15.95
C CYS A 343 -20.03 -9.17 -16.43
N VAL A 344 -19.33 -8.11 -16.78
CA VAL A 344 -19.84 -6.96 -17.52
C VAL A 344 -19.02 -6.86 -18.81
N VAL A 345 -19.69 -6.81 -19.95
CA VAL A 345 -19.06 -6.75 -21.28
C VAL A 345 -19.57 -5.51 -21.99
N THR A 346 -18.67 -4.71 -22.54
CA THR A 346 -19.00 -3.53 -23.35
C THR A 346 -18.59 -3.77 -24.78
N ASP A 347 -19.51 -3.58 -25.73
CA ASP A 347 -19.23 -3.65 -27.16
C ASP A 347 -18.75 -2.33 -27.75
N ASP A 348 -18.26 -2.36 -28.99
CA ASP A 348 -17.72 -1.19 -29.71
C ASP A 348 -18.78 -0.09 -29.98
N ASN A 349 -20.07 -0.36 -29.73
CA ASN A 349 -21.16 0.61 -29.82
C ASN A 349 -21.60 1.11 -28.43
N ASN A 350 -20.77 0.93 -27.40
CA ASN A 350 -21.05 1.26 -26.00
C ASN A 350 -22.27 0.53 -25.42
N ARG A 351 -22.67 -0.63 -25.97
CA ARG A 351 -23.74 -1.44 -25.37
C ARG A 351 -23.15 -2.32 -24.28
N VAL A 352 -23.82 -2.34 -23.12
CA VAL A 352 -23.42 -3.12 -21.95
C VAL A 352 -24.24 -4.41 -21.88
N TYR A 353 -23.54 -5.53 -21.70
CA TYR A 353 -24.11 -6.86 -21.51
C TYR A 353 -23.63 -7.44 -20.19
N THR A 354 -24.52 -8.07 -19.41
CA THR A 354 -24.17 -8.61 -18.09
C THR A 354 -24.53 -10.08 -17.95
N SER A 355 -23.84 -10.78 -17.05
CA SER A 355 -24.26 -12.10 -16.60
C SER A 355 -25.53 -12.01 -15.73
N LYS A 356 -26.22 -13.15 -15.53
CA LYS A 356 -27.54 -13.21 -14.88
C LYS A 356 -27.60 -12.64 -13.46
N HIS A 357 -26.46 -12.50 -12.79
CA HIS A 357 -26.36 -12.09 -11.39
C HIS A 357 -25.95 -10.62 -11.18
N ILE A 358 -25.90 -9.82 -12.26
CA ILE A 358 -25.63 -8.37 -12.18
C ILE A 358 -26.85 -7.60 -12.69
N ALA A 359 -27.37 -6.69 -11.86
CA ALA A 359 -28.35 -5.70 -12.24
C ALA A 359 -27.65 -4.35 -12.49
N VAL A 360 -27.83 -3.78 -13.69
CA VAL A 360 -27.34 -2.43 -14.01
C VAL A 360 -28.52 -1.47 -13.85
N SER A 361 -28.51 -0.60 -12.83
CA SER A 361 -29.51 0.46 -12.72
C SER A 361 -29.08 1.68 -13.52
N GLN A 362 -29.76 1.96 -14.62
CA GLN A 362 -29.75 3.31 -15.22
C GLN A 362 -30.77 4.17 -14.48
N GLN A 363 -30.40 4.74 -13.34
CA GLN A 363 -31.18 5.82 -12.73
C GLN A 363 -30.25 7.00 -12.41
N PRO A 364 -30.63 8.23 -12.81
CA PRO A 364 -29.92 9.42 -12.34
C PRO A 364 -30.12 9.50 -10.83
N VAL A 365 -29.03 9.53 -10.08
CA VAL A 365 -29.07 9.85 -8.66
C VAL A 365 -29.53 11.30 -8.55
N LEU A 366 -30.78 11.51 -8.15
CA LEU A 366 -31.29 12.83 -7.79
C LEU A 366 -30.68 13.23 -6.43
N VAL A 367 -30.15 14.46 -6.44
CA VAL A 367 -29.45 15.26 -5.42
C VAL A 367 -29.77 14.92 -3.96
#